data_AF-A0A962Q6I8-F1
#
_entry.id   AF-A0A962Q6I8-F1
#
_cell.length_a   1.000
_cell.length_b   1.000
_cell.length_c   1.000
_cell.angle_alpha   90.00
_cell.angle_beta   90.00
_cell.angle_gamma   90.00
#
_symmetry.space_group_name_H-M   'P 1'
#
loop_
_entity.id
_entity.type
_entity.pdbx_description
1 polymer ?
#
loop_
_entity_poly.entity_id
_entity_poly.type
_entity_poly.pdbx_seq_one_letter_code
_entity_poly.pdbx_strand_id
1 'polypeptide(L)'
;MIRLISPRRLKELGILGMNRRNIGFIGKYNPRKNYRLVDDKLLTKQAALDNDLPVPDLYAVIEHQHQIARATRDLARHEAFVIKPVQGSGGKGILVIIGREGDSFRKSSGTLISAEEVKRHLSNILAGLYSLGGRNDRAMVEAMIRFDPYLR
;
A
#
# COMPACT_ATOMS: atom_id res chain seq x y z
N MET A 1 -33.43 -11.58 -3.21
CA MET A 1 -33.27 -12.98 -2.75
C MET A 1 -31.81 -13.38 -2.96
N ILE A 2 -31.04 -13.68 -1.91
CA ILE A 2 -29.65 -14.13 -2.06
C ILE A 2 -29.67 -15.59 -2.53
N ARG A 3 -29.16 -15.86 -3.74
CA ARG A 3 -29.08 -17.22 -4.30
C ARG A 3 -27.79 -17.87 -3.82
N LEU A 4 -27.90 -18.82 -2.90
CA LEU A 4 -26.74 -19.55 -2.38
C LEU A 4 -26.27 -20.61 -3.40
N ILE A 5 -24.96 -20.84 -3.46
CA ILE A 5 -24.31 -21.85 -4.30
C ILE A 5 -23.59 -22.87 -3.42
N SER A 6 -23.64 -24.16 -3.77
CA SER A 6 -22.98 -25.19 -2.97
C SER A 6 -21.46 -25.17 -3.14
N PRO A 7 -20.67 -25.50 -2.10
CA PRO A 7 -19.20 -25.60 -2.20
C PRO A 7 -18.72 -26.57 -3.29
N ARG A 8 -19.47 -27.65 -3.54
CA ARG A 8 -19.20 -28.60 -4.62
C ARG A 8 -19.32 -27.93 -5.99
N ARG A 9 -20.40 -27.17 -6.22
CA ARG A 9 -20.61 -26.48 -7.49
C ARG A 9 -19.54 -25.41 -7.74
N LEU A 10 -19.13 -24.67 -6.70
CA LEU A 10 -18.00 -23.74 -6.78
C LEU A 10 -16.72 -24.45 -7.24
N LYS A 11 -16.42 -25.63 -6.69
CA LYS A 11 -15.24 -26.43 -7.07
C LYS A 11 -15.33 -26.93 -8.52
N GLU A 12 -16.50 -27.38 -8.97
CA GLU A 12 -16.73 -27.80 -10.36
C GLU A 12 -16.54 -26.65 -11.36
N LEU A 13 -16.87 -25.42 -10.95
CA LEU A 13 -16.62 -24.20 -11.73
C LEU A 13 -15.15 -23.74 -11.70
N GLY A 14 -14.26 -24.46 -11.00
CA GLY A 14 -12.85 -24.09 -10.86
C GLY A 14 -12.59 -22.93 -9.90
N ILE A 15 -13.59 -22.52 -9.10
CA ILE A 15 -13.42 -21.40 -8.16
C ILE A 15 -12.49 -21.82 -7.03
N LEU A 16 -11.43 -21.05 -6.85
CA LEU A 16 -10.38 -21.30 -5.87
C LEU A 16 -10.66 -20.54 -4.57
N GLY A 17 -10.94 -21.28 -3.49
CA GLY A 17 -11.03 -20.70 -2.15
C GLY A 17 -9.67 -20.30 -1.58
N MET A 18 -9.66 -19.36 -0.61
CA MET A 18 -8.43 -18.83 0.00
C MET A 18 -7.52 -19.91 0.58
N ASN A 19 -8.05 -20.93 1.27
CA ASN A 19 -7.23 -21.99 1.85
C ASN A 19 -6.51 -22.81 0.77
N ARG A 20 -7.24 -23.18 -0.31
CA ARG A 20 -6.64 -23.94 -1.41
C ARG A 20 -5.62 -23.10 -2.17
N ARG A 21 -5.87 -21.80 -2.37
CA ARG A 21 -4.90 -20.86 -2.92
C ARG A 21 -3.65 -20.78 -2.07
N ASN A 22 -3.81 -20.51 -0.77
CA ASN A 22 -2.70 -20.22 0.12
C ASN A 22 -1.85 -21.46 0.41
N ILE A 23 -2.46 -22.63 0.64
CA ILE A 23 -1.75 -23.88 0.94
C ILE A 23 -1.30 -24.58 -0.34
N GLY A 24 -2.22 -24.76 -1.29
CA GLY A 24 -2.01 -25.58 -2.48
C GLY A 24 -1.21 -24.91 -3.60
N PHE A 25 -1.18 -23.58 -3.63
CA PHE A 25 -0.45 -22.82 -4.65
C PHE A 25 0.63 -21.92 -4.05
N ILE A 26 0.25 -20.96 -3.21
CA ILE A 26 1.21 -19.99 -2.67
C ILE A 26 2.28 -20.72 -1.86
N GLY A 27 1.90 -21.45 -0.81
CA GLY A 27 2.82 -22.18 0.05
C GLY A 27 3.56 -23.33 -0.64
N LYS A 28 2.98 -23.93 -1.69
CA LYS A 28 3.61 -25.02 -2.44
C LYS A 28 4.65 -24.52 -3.45
N TYR A 29 4.35 -23.46 -4.19
CA TYR A 29 5.17 -23.01 -5.33
C TYR A 29 6.04 -21.79 -5.04
N ASN A 30 5.86 -21.10 -3.91
CA ASN A 30 6.68 -19.95 -3.55
C ASN A 30 7.64 -20.34 -2.41
N PRO A 31 8.97 -20.37 -2.64
CA PRO A 31 9.94 -20.62 -1.58
C PRO A 31 9.83 -19.59 -0.47
N ARG A 32 9.75 -20.05 0.80
CA ARG A 32 9.56 -19.16 1.96
C ARG A 32 10.64 -18.09 2.10
N LYS A 33 11.88 -18.39 1.69
CA LYS A 33 12.99 -17.44 1.68
C LYS A 33 12.69 -16.16 0.87
N ASN A 34 11.80 -16.23 -0.11
CA ASN A 34 11.44 -15.11 -0.97
C ASN A 34 10.25 -14.29 -0.44
N TYR A 35 9.60 -14.70 0.65
CA TYR A 35 8.40 -13.99 1.14
C TYR A 35 8.73 -12.56 1.56
N ARG A 36 9.87 -12.37 2.22
CA ARG A 36 10.35 -11.03 2.61
C ARG A 36 10.48 -10.09 1.41
N LEU A 37 10.86 -10.60 0.23
CA LEU A 37 11.02 -9.81 -0.99
C LEU A 37 9.71 -9.18 -1.44
N VAL A 38 8.58 -9.88 -1.26
CA VAL A 38 7.24 -9.44 -1.70
C VAL A 38 6.42 -8.79 -0.58
N ASP A 39 6.71 -9.12 0.67
CA ASP A 39 6.04 -8.53 1.84
C ASP A 39 6.58 -7.13 2.18
N ASP A 40 7.85 -6.86 1.86
CA ASP A 40 8.46 -5.54 1.99
C ASP A 40 8.42 -4.79 0.65
N LYS A 41 7.57 -3.76 0.56
CA LYS A 41 7.38 -2.99 -0.67
C LYS A 41 8.64 -2.26 -1.14
N LEU A 42 9.57 -1.91 -0.24
CA LEU A 42 10.84 -1.29 -0.63
C LEU A 42 11.76 -2.32 -1.28
N LEU A 43 11.81 -3.55 -0.74
CA LEU A 43 12.57 -4.64 -1.37
C LEU A 43 11.98 -5.04 -2.72
N THR A 44 10.65 -5.14 -2.83
CA THR A 44 9.98 -5.40 -4.12
C THR A 44 10.34 -4.32 -5.13
N LYS A 45 10.31 -3.04 -4.70
CA LYS A 45 10.65 -1.91 -5.55
C LYS A 45 12.10 -1.97 -6.03
N GLN A 46 13.04 -2.22 -5.11
CA GLN A 46 14.45 -2.32 -5.46
C GLN A 46 14.67 -3.44 -6.48
N ALA A 47 14.10 -4.63 -6.24
CA ALA A 47 14.23 -5.74 -7.18
C ALA A 47 13.60 -5.44 -8.55
N ALA A 48 12.51 -4.67 -8.60
CA ALA A 48 11.93 -4.21 -9.86
C ALA A 48 12.87 -3.26 -10.61
N LEU A 49 13.46 -2.28 -9.90
CA LEU A 49 14.45 -1.35 -10.47
C LEU A 49 15.70 -2.07 -10.97
N ASP A 50 16.21 -3.04 -10.20
CA ASP A 50 17.38 -3.85 -10.57
C ASP A 50 17.16 -4.70 -11.84
N ASN A 51 15.90 -4.87 -12.25
CA ASN A 51 15.50 -5.61 -13.45
C ASN A 51 14.84 -4.68 -14.50
N ASP A 52 15.12 -3.37 -14.45
CA ASP A 52 14.64 -2.37 -15.40
C ASP A 52 13.10 -2.32 -15.54
N LEU A 53 12.37 -2.71 -14.49
CA LEU A 53 10.91 -2.63 -14.48
C LEU A 53 10.45 -1.23 -14.04
N PRO A 54 9.51 -0.61 -14.79
CA PRO A 54 9.00 0.70 -14.44
C PRO A 54 8.21 0.65 -13.13
N VAL A 55 8.56 1.54 -12.21
CA VAL A 55 7.88 1.72 -10.92
C VAL A 55 7.69 3.20 -10.63
N PRO A 56 6.69 3.60 -9.82
CA PRO A 56 6.48 5.01 -9.49
C PRO A 56 7.68 5.63 -8.76
N ASP A 57 7.94 6.92 -8.94
CA ASP A 57 9.03 7.57 -8.21
C ASP A 57 8.83 7.50 -6.69
N LEU A 58 9.91 7.23 -5.97
CA LEU A 58 9.93 7.25 -4.51
C LEU A 58 10.27 8.66 -4.03
N TYR A 59 9.32 9.32 -3.37
CA TYR A 59 9.53 10.67 -2.83
C TYR A 59 10.16 10.64 -1.45
N ALA A 60 9.80 9.67 -0.61
CA ALA A 60 10.34 9.55 0.73
C ALA A 60 10.19 8.14 1.31
N VAL A 61 11.12 7.81 2.22
CA VAL A 61 10.97 6.73 3.19
C VAL A 61 11.07 7.34 4.58
N ILE A 62 10.11 7.02 5.43
CA ILE A 62 10.02 7.50 6.81
C ILE A 62 10.15 6.27 7.70
N GLU A 63 11.20 6.25 8.51
CA GLU A 63 11.56 5.17 9.42
C GLU A 63 11.42 5.60 10.89
N HIS A 64 11.50 6.91 11.15
CA HIS A 64 11.52 7.46 12.50
C HIS A 64 10.59 8.66 12.66
N GLN A 65 10.01 8.82 13.85
CA GLN A 65 9.04 9.88 14.16
C GLN A 65 9.57 11.29 13.87
N HIS A 66 10.86 11.56 14.16
CA HIS A 66 11.46 12.88 13.92
C HIS A 66 11.52 13.27 12.44
N GLN A 67 11.47 12.30 11.51
CA GLN A 67 11.49 12.56 10.07
C GLN A 67 10.13 13.07 9.55
N ILE A 68 9.04 12.80 10.27
CA ILE A 68 7.66 13.10 9.83
C ILE A 68 7.48 14.59 9.54
N ALA A 69 7.92 15.47 10.43
CA ALA A 69 7.72 16.91 10.27
C ALA A 69 8.38 17.45 9.00
N ARG A 70 9.59 16.97 8.68
CA ARG A 70 10.28 17.32 7.43
C ARG A 70 9.59 16.69 6.23
N ALA A 71 9.27 15.39 6.29
CA ALA A 71 8.62 14.68 5.20
C ALA A 71 7.30 15.36 4.81
N THR A 72 6.43 15.69 5.78
CA THR A 72 5.15 16.36 5.49
C THR A 72 5.34 17.74 4.84
N ARG A 73 6.39 18.48 5.22
CA ARG A 73 6.73 19.77 4.58
C ARG A 73 7.17 19.57 3.13
N ASP A 74 8.01 18.56 2.87
CA ASP A 74 8.50 18.26 1.52
C ASP A 74 7.35 17.74 0.62
N LEU A 75 6.42 16.96 1.18
CA LEU A 75 5.21 16.50 0.49
C LEU A 75 4.27 17.64 0.07
N ALA A 76 4.34 18.81 0.71
CA ALA A 76 3.55 19.96 0.30
C ALA A 76 3.93 20.51 -1.09
N ARG A 77 5.08 20.10 -1.62
CA ARG A 77 5.54 20.45 -2.98
C ARG A 77 4.90 19.60 -4.07
N HIS A 78 4.18 18.53 -3.69
CA HIS A 78 3.53 17.61 -4.63
C HIS A 78 2.01 17.76 -4.57
N GLU A 79 1.38 17.88 -5.75
CA GLU A 79 -0.08 17.90 -5.86
C GLU A 79 -0.71 16.54 -5.54
N ALA A 80 -0.05 15.44 -5.90
CA ALA A 80 -0.57 14.09 -5.70
C ALA A 80 0.55 13.11 -5.32
N PHE A 81 0.24 12.22 -4.39
CA PHE A 81 1.15 11.18 -3.90
C PHE A 81 0.37 10.09 -3.15
N VAL A 82 1.04 8.96 -2.91
CA VAL A 82 0.50 7.84 -2.13
C VAL A 82 1.42 7.56 -0.95
N ILE A 83 0.86 7.58 0.26
CA ILE A 83 1.53 7.11 1.47
C ILE A 83 1.06 5.68 1.75
N LYS A 84 1.98 4.77 2.00
CA LYS A 84 1.64 3.39 2.38
C LYS A 84 2.63 2.79 3.38
N PRO A 85 2.15 1.91 4.28
CA PRO A 85 3.03 1.07 5.10
C PRO A 85 3.85 0.11 4.23
N VAL A 86 5.13 -0.03 4.53
CA VAL A 86 6.03 -0.92 3.79
C VAL A 86 5.58 -2.38 3.93
N GLN A 87 5.17 -2.81 5.12
CA GLN A 87 4.70 -4.18 5.41
C GLN A 87 3.18 -4.28 5.70
N GLY A 88 2.39 -3.33 5.21
CA GLY A 88 0.95 -3.28 5.49
C GLY A 88 0.15 -4.47 4.96
N SER A 89 -0.99 -4.72 5.61
CA SER A 89 -1.86 -5.88 5.36
C SER A 89 -3.19 -5.53 4.72
N GLY A 90 -3.58 -6.26 3.68
CA GLY A 90 -4.92 -6.17 3.09
C GLY A 90 -5.30 -4.77 2.56
N GLY A 91 -4.32 -3.97 2.14
CA GLY A 91 -4.53 -2.60 1.65
C GLY A 91 -4.78 -1.55 2.73
N LYS A 92 -4.74 -1.93 4.02
CA LYS A 92 -4.91 -0.98 5.12
C LYS A 92 -3.74 0.00 5.19
N GLY A 93 -4.03 1.23 5.63
CA GLY A 93 -3.01 2.28 5.81
C GLY A 93 -2.57 2.99 4.54
N ILE A 94 -3.11 2.61 3.37
CA ILE A 94 -2.87 3.34 2.13
C ILE A 94 -3.66 4.66 2.17
N LEU A 95 -2.95 5.77 2.03
CA LEU A 95 -3.52 7.12 1.92
C LEU A 95 -3.16 7.69 0.55
N VAL A 96 -4.18 7.87 -0.29
CA VAL A 96 -4.04 8.41 -1.64
C VAL A 96 -4.45 9.88 -1.64
N ILE A 97 -3.50 10.76 -1.97
CA ILE A 97 -3.70 12.20 -2.15
C ILE A 97 -3.72 12.51 -3.65
N ILE A 98 -4.77 13.19 -4.10
CA ILE A 98 -5.03 13.47 -5.52
C ILE A 98 -4.94 14.96 -5.89
N GLY A 99 -4.75 15.83 -4.91
CA GLY A 99 -4.65 17.27 -5.08
C GLY A 99 -4.43 18.00 -3.76
N ARG A 100 -4.26 19.31 -3.83
CA ARG A 100 -4.23 20.21 -2.67
C ARG A 100 -5.25 21.34 -2.79
N GLU A 101 -5.61 21.91 -1.66
CA GLU A 101 -6.42 23.12 -1.56
C GLU A 101 -5.87 23.97 -0.40
N GLY A 102 -5.12 25.02 -0.75
CA GLY A 102 -4.32 25.78 0.22
C GLY A 102 -3.34 24.87 0.97
N ASP A 103 -3.50 24.81 2.30
CA ASP A 103 -2.68 23.98 3.20
C ASP A 103 -3.24 22.57 3.43
N SER A 104 -4.41 22.25 2.85
CA SER A 104 -5.07 20.96 2.99
C SER A 104 -4.78 20.04 1.80
N PHE A 105 -4.77 18.73 2.05
CA PHE A 105 -4.61 17.69 1.05
C PHE A 105 -5.96 17.04 0.73
N ARG A 106 -6.24 16.81 -0.54
CA ARG A 106 -7.45 16.14 -1.01
C ARG A 106 -7.21 14.64 -1.18
N LYS A 107 -7.97 13.83 -0.44
CA LYS A 107 -7.97 12.37 -0.60
C LYS A 107 -8.68 11.95 -1.88
N SER A 108 -8.41 10.72 -2.34
CA SER A 108 -9.16 10.10 -3.45
C SER A 108 -10.67 9.99 -3.20
N SER A 109 -11.10 10.00 -1.94
CA SER A 109 -12.52 10.07 -1.55
C SER A 109 -13.16 11.46 -1.71
N GLY A 110 -12.38 12.47 -2.10
CA GLY A 110 -12.81 13.88 -2.16
C GLY A 110 -12.64 14.66 -0.86
N THR A 111 -12.46 13.97 0.28
CA THR A 111 -12.28 14.57 1.62
C THR A 111 -10.98 15.37 1.72
N LEU A 112 -11.05 16.56 2.30
CA LEU A 112 -9.86 17.36 2.65
C LEU A 112 -9.33 16.93 4.02
N ILE A 113 -8.01 16.82 4.14
CA ILE A 113 -7.31 16.55 5.40
C ILE A 113 -6.18 17.56 5.59
N SER A 114 -5.95 17.93 6.83
CA SER A 114 -4.86 18.83 7.22
C SER A 114 -3.49 18.15 7.16
N ALA A 115 -2.42 18.95 7.13
CA ALA A 115 -1.06 18.43 7.30
C ALA A 115 -0.88 17.66 8.63
N GLU A 116 -1.57 18.06 9.70
CA GLU A 116 -1.49 17.38 10.99
C GLU A 116 -2.12 15.98 10.94
N GLU A 117 -3.21 15.82 10.20
CA GLU A 117 -3.79 14.50 9.96
C GLU A 117 -2.88 13.60 9.13
N VAL A 118 -2.13 14.15 8.16
CA VAL A 118 -1.10 13.41 7.43
C VAL A 118 0.03 12.97 8.36
N LYS A 119 0.52 13.86 9.25
CA LYS A 119 1.54 13.50 10.24
C LYS A 119 1.06 12.38 11.15
N ARG A 120 -0.17 12.50 11.69
CA ARG A 120 -0.79 11.47 12.52
C ARG A 120 -0.91 10.14 11.78
N HIS A 121 -1.28 10.15 10.50
CA HIS A 121 -1.33 8.94 9.67
C HIS A 121 0.05 8.28 9.52
N LEU A 122 1.09 9.07 9.30
CA LEU A 122 2.48 8.59 9.26
C LEU A 122 2.89 7.99 10.61
N SER A 123 2.60 8.67 11.73
CA SER A 123 2.88 8.15 13.08
C SER A 123 2.16 6.83 13.35
N ASN A 124 0.92 6.68 12.91
CA ASN A 124 0.15 5.44 13.02
C ASN A 124 0.76 4.30 12.20
N ILE A 125 1.29 4.58 11.00
CA ILE A 125 2.04 3.60 10.21
C ILE A 125 3.27 3.14 11.00
N LEU A 126 4.09 4.08 11.50
CA LEU A 126 5.31 3.74 12.24
C LEU A 126 5.02 2.91 13.50
N ALA A 127 3.91 3.18 14.17
CA ALA A 127 3.44 2.43 15.34
C ALA A 127 2.83 1.05 14.99
N GLY A 128 2.79 0.68 13.70
CA GLY A 128 2.32 -0.63 13.26
C GLY A 128 0.80 -0.80 13.16
N LEU A 129 0.02 0.29 13.21
CA LEU A 129 -1.46 0.22 13.21
C LEU A 129 -2.02 -0.52 11.98
N TYR A 130 -1.29 -0.50 10.86
CA TYR A 130 -1.73 -1.08 9.59
C TYR A 130 -0.94 -2.34 9.18
N SER A 131 -0.02 -2.79 10.04
CA SER A 131 0.94 -3.85 9.75
C SER A 131 0.51 -5.16 10.38
N LEU A 132 0.87 -6.29 9.76
CA LEU A 132 0.52 -7.62 10.28
C LEU A 132 1.12 -7.83 11.68
N GLY A 133 0.25 -7.98 12.67
CA GLY A 133 0.64 -8.24 14.06
C GLY A 133 1.06 -7.00 14.85
N GLY A 134 0.75 -5.78 14.38
CA GLY A 134 0.98 -4.55 15.15
C GLY A 134 2.46 -4.19 15.35
N ARG A 135 3.35 -4.75 14.52
CA ARG A 135 4.78 -4.47 14.58
C ARG A 135 5.07 -3.09 14.00
N ASN A 136 6.05 -2.39 14.58
CA ASN A 136 6.56 -1.15 14.01
C ASN A 136 6.91 -1.35 12.53
N ASP A 137 6.58 -0.35 11.73
CA ASP A 137 6.74 -0.38 10.28
C ASP A 137 7.40 0.92 9.80
N ARG A 138 7.63 1.00 8.50
CA ARG A 138 8.11 2.19 7.81
C ARG A 138 7.00 2.69 6.90
N ALA A 139 6.95 4.00 6.69
CA ALA A 139 6.08 4.57 5.67
C ALA A 139 6.91 4.87 4.43
N MET A 140 6.37 4.51 3.27
CA MET A 140 6.91 4.94 1.98
C MET A 140 5.93 5.87 1.29
N VAL A 141 6.47 6.89 0.62
CA VAL A 141 5.70 7.87 -0.14
C VAL A 141 6.15 7.86 -1.58
N GLU A 142 5.21 7.68 -2.49
CA GLU A 142 5.47 7.54 -3.93
C GLU A 142 4.60 8.47 -4.76
N ALA A 143 5.03 8.68 -6.01
CA ALA A 143 4.20 9.25 -7.05
C ALA A 143 2.88 8.50 -7.20
N MET A 144 1.78 9.25 -7.33
CA MET A 144 0.48 8.67 -7.63
C MET A 144 0.40 8.31 -9.12
N ILE A 145 0.16 7.03 -9.42
CA ILE A 145 -0.14 6.60 -10.79
C ILE A 145 -1.51 7.15 -11.20
N ARG A 146 -1.55 7.86 -12.34
CA ARG A 146 -2.80 8.24 -13.00
C ARG A 146 -3.17 7.14 -13.98
N PHE A 147 -4.38 6.62 -13.88
CA PHE A 147 -4.87 5.64 -14.84
C PHE A 147 -4.89 6.24 -16.24
N ASP A 148 -4.39 5.46 -17.18
CA ASP A 148 -4.52 5.77 -18.59
C ASP A 148 -6.01 5.87 -18.97
N PRO A 149 -6.45 6.91 -19.69
CA PRO A 149 -7.84 7.04 -20.14
C PRO A 149 -8.40 5.82 -20.87
N TYR A 150 -7.55 5.03 -21.54
CA TYR A 150 -7.93 3.82 -22.28
C TYR A 150 -8.14 2.60 -21.38
N LEU A 151 -7.70 2.64 -20.12
CA LEU A 151 -7.85 1.56 -19.13
C LEU A 151 -8.96 1.82 -18.11
N ARG A 152 -9.87 2.76 -18.40
CA ARG A 152 -11.02 3.10 -17.54
C ARG A 152 -12.18 2.13 -17.66
#